data_AF-A0A1F8LYY6-F1
#
_entry.id   AF-A0A1F8LYY6-F1
#
_cell.length_a   1.000
_cell.length_b   1.000
_cell.length_c   1.000
_cell.angle_alpha   90.00
_cell.angle_beta   90.00
_cell.angle_gamma   90.00
#
_symmetry.space_group_name_H-M   'P 1'
#
loop_
_entity.id
_entity.type
_entity.pdbx_description
1 polymer ?
#
loop_
_entity_poly.entity_id
_entity_poly.type
_entity_poly.pdbx_seq_one_letter_code
_entity_poly.pdbx_strand_id
1 'polypeptide(L)'
;MKQCAAWSRAGATIIARPLRYPPDWPQSKAQQKGVDVALAIDFVAYAIEAKYDVGVIASTDTDLIPALEFVQRTAAQCRVEVAAWTSPRSRSRLSIPRSSIWCYWLDRTDYDSVADLTDYNI
;
A
#
# COMPACT_ATOMS: atom_id res chain seq x y z
N MET A 1 -16.85 -8.02 -6.09
CA MET A 1 -16.37 -7.22 -7.25
C MET A 1 -15.56 -8.15 -8.15
N LYS A 2 -15.86 -8.24 -9.46
CA LYS A 2 -15.25 -9.22 -10.40
C LYS A 2 -13.71 -9.13 -10.43
N GLN A 3 -13.18 -7.91 -10.42
CA GLN A 3 -11.74 -7.63 -10.39
C GLN A 3 -11.05 -8.18 -9.14
N CYS A 4 -11.54 -7.85 -7.93
CA CYS A 4 -10.96 -8.37 -6.69
C CYS A 4 -10.93 -9.91 -6.65
N ALA A 5 -11.96 -10.57 -7.17
CA ALA A 5 -12.01 -12.02 -7.26
C ALA A 5 -10.98 -12.59 -8.26
N ALA A 6 -10.75 -11.91 -9.39
CA ALA A 6 -9.71 -12.29 -10.34
C ALA A 6 -8.31 -12.16 -9.74
N TRP A 7 -8.01 -11.02 -9.10
CA TRP A 7 -6.73 -10.82 -8.42
C TRP A 7 -6.51 -11.80 -7.26
N SER A 8 -7.58 -12.14 -6.54
CA SER A 8 -7.51 -13.18 -5.50
C SER A 8 -7.16 -14.55 -6.07
N ARG A 9 -7.74 -14.92 -7.22
CA ARG A 9 -7.38 -16.16 -7.93
C ARG A 9 -5.96 -16.14 -8.49
N ALA A 10 -5.43 -14.97 -8.82
CA ALA A 10 -4.04 -14.80 -9.24
C ALA A 10 -3.03 -14.85 -8.06
N GLY A 11 -3.52 -14.99 -6.82
CA GLY A 11 -2.69 -15.16 -5.62
C GLY A 11 -2.54 -13.91 -4.75
N ALA A 12 -3.18 -12.78 -5.11
CA ALA A 12 -3.16 -11.59 -4.28
C ALA A 12 -4.17 -11.67 -3.12
N THR A 13 -3.78 -11.30 -1.91
CA THR A 13 -4.76 -11.10 -0.83
C THR A 13 -5.36 -9.71 -0.95
N ILE A 14 -6.65 -9.62 -1.29
CA ILE A 14 -7.34 -8.34 -1.50
C ILE A 14 -8.19 -7.96 -0.29
N ILE A 15 -7.85 -6.84 0.35
CA ILE A 15 -8.62 -6.26 1.44
C ILE A 15 -9.27 -4.97 0.91
N ALA A 16 -10.59 -4.97 0.77
CA ALA A 16 -11.36 -3.82 0.32
C ALA A 16 -12.17 -3.22 1.48
N ARG A 17 -12.26 -1.89 1.52
CA ARG A 17 -13.10 -1.15 2.47
C ARG A 17 -14.20 -0.41 1.73
N PRO A 18 -15.46 -0.46 2.18
CA PRO A 18 -16.53 0.32 1.57
C PRO A 18 -16.25 1.82 1.76
N LEU A 19 -16.66 2.62 0.78
CA LEU A 19 -16.63 4.07 0.94
C LEU A 19 -17.53 4.49 2.10
N ARG A 20 -17.15 5.56 2.79
CA ARG A 20 -18.03 6.23 3.74
C ARG A 20 -18.96 7.16 2.96
N TYR A 21 -20.25 6.90 3.03
CA TYR A 21 -21.28 7.77 2.47
C TYR A 21 -21.72 8.79 3.53
N PRO A 22 -21.64 10.10 3.22
CA PRO A 22 -22.18 11.12 4.11
C PRO A 22 -23.73 11.12 4.05
N PRO A 23 -24.43 11.63 5.08
CA PRO A 23 -25.89 11.62 5.12
C PRO A 23 -26.58 12.38 3.97
N ASP A 24 -25.90 13.37 3.40
CA ASP A 24 -26.37 14.23 2.32
C ASP A 24 -25.92 13.74 0.92
N TRP A 25 -25.47 12.49 0.79
CA TRP A 25 -25.16 11.90 -0.51
C TRP A 25 -26.40 11.89 -1.43
N PRO A 26 -26.28 12.22 -2.73
CA PRO A 26 -25.05 12.45 -3.50
C PRO A 26 -24.55 13.91 -3.55
N GLN A 27 -25.12 14.84 -2.78
CA GLN A 27 -24.65 16.23 -2.76
C GLN A 27 -23.20 16.32 -2.28
N SER A 28 -22.88 15.59 -1.21
CA SER A 28 -21.50 15.35 -0.81
C SER A 28 -20.98 14.03 -1.36
N LYS A 29 -19.74 14.06 -1.90
CA LYS A 29 -19.08 12.88 -2.44
C LYS A 29 -18.75 11.87 -1.34
N ALA A 30 -18.97 10.59 -1.63
CA ALA A 30 -18.48 9.50 -0.78
C ALA A 30 -16.96 9.58 -0.63
N GLN A 31 -16.46 9.24 0.55
CA GLN A 31 -15.05 9.37 0.91
C GLN A 31 -14.41 8.00 1.11
N GLN A 32 -13.16 7.86 0.66
CA GLN A 32 -12.32 6.75 1.08
C GLN A 32 -12.13 6.80 2.60
N LYS A 33 -12.18 5.66 3.28
CA LYS A 33 -11.99 5.62 4.72
C LYS A 33 -11.36 4.31 5.21
N GLY A 34 -10.25 4.43 5.93
CA GLY A 34 -9.68 3.38 6.76
C GLY A 34 -8.95 2.27 5.98
N VAL A 35 -8.51 2.53 4.75
CA VAL A 35 -7.64 1.58 4.02
C VAL A 35 -6.18 1.75 4.44
N ASP A 36 -5.76 2.99 4.64
CA ASP A 36 -4.52 3.45 5.23
C ASP A 36 -4.30 2.82 6.62
N VAL A 37 -5.32 2.91 7.48
CA VAL A 37 -5.29 2.33 8.82
C VAL A 37 -5.24 0.81 8.77
N ALA A 38 -6.02 0.17 7.90
CA ALA A 38 -5.98 -1.29 7.75
C ALA A 38 -4.60 -1.77 7.29
N LEU A 39 -4.03 -1.11 6.28
CA LEU A 39 -2.68 -1.41 5.78
C LEU A 39 -1.61 -1.23 6.88
N ALA A 40 -1.67 -0.14 7.64
CA ALA A 40 -0.74 0.09 8.75
C ALA A 40 -0.83 -0.98 9.84
N ILE A 41 -2.05 -1.38 10.22
CA ILE A 41 -2.29 -2.43 11.22
C ILE A 41 -1.74 -3.77 10.73
N ASP A 42 -2.07 -4.19 9.51
CA ASP A 42 -1.61 -5.47 8.97
C ASP A 42 -0.08 -5.50 8.85
N PHE A 43 0.52 -4.41 8.36
CA PHE A 43 1.96 -4.29 8.25
C PHE A 43 2.65 -4.49 9.61
N VAL A 44 2.16 -3.82 10.65
CA VAL A 44 2.72 -3.93 12.00
C VAL A 44 2.47 -5.31 12.61
N ALA A 45 1.22 -5.80 12.57
CA ALA A 45 0.84 -7.06 13.19
C ALA A 45 1.63 -8.23 12.59
N TYR A 46 1.76 -8.27 11.27
CA TYR A 46 2.48 -9.35 10.59
C TYR A 46 3.99 -9.30 10.85
N ALA A 47 4.57 -8.12 11.07
CA ALA A 47 5.96 -8.01 11.52
C ALA A 47 6.15 -8.58 12.93
N ILE A 48 5.27 -8.20 13.88
CA ILE A 48 5.33 -8.70 15.26
C ILE A 48 5.15 -10.22 15.30
N GLU A 49 4.25 -10.75 14.48
CA GLU A 49 3.97 -12.18 14.37
C GLU A 49 5.00 -12.94 13.52
N ALA A 50 6.04 -12.26 13.02
CA ALA A 50 7.07 -12.84 12.14
C ALA A 50 6.49 -13.56 10.89
N LYS A 51 5.42 -13.00 10.33
CA LYS A 51 4.77 -13.50 9.10
C LYS A 51 5.48 -13.08 7.81
N TYR A 52 6.46 -12.19 7.91
CA TYR A 52 7.36 -11.82 6.82
C TYR A 52 8.74 -11.45 7.35
N ASP A 53 9.77 -11.71 6.55
CA ASP A 53 11.13 -11.23 6.81
C ASP A 53 11.36 -9.83 6.20
N VAL A 54 10.68 -9.53 5.10
CA VAL A 54 10.78 -8.23 4.39
C VAL A 54 9.38 -7.70 4.11
N GLY A 55 9.08 -6.52 4.65
CA GLY A 55 7.84 -5.81 4.43
C GLY A 55 8.07 -4.65 3.45
N VAL A 56 7.38 -4.68 2.30
CA VAL A 56 7.46 -3.62 1.29
C VAL A 56 6.15 -2.83 1.23
N ILE A 57 6.19 -1.52 1.49
CA ILE A 57 5.03 -0.64 1.28
C ILE A 57 5.14 0.09 -0.06
N ALA A 58 4.22 -0.19 -0.98
CA ALA A 58 4.08 0.52 -2.24
C ALA A 58 3.11 1.71 -2.09
N SER A 59 3.59 2.83 -1.55
CA SER A 59 2.79 4.04 -1.33
C SER A 59 3.68 5.28 -1.20
N THR A 60 3.10 6.45 -1.43
CA THR A 60 3.69 7.76 -1.11
C THR A 60 2.94 8.49 0.02
N ASP A 61 1.99 7.81 0.67
CA ASP A 61 1.17 8.36 1.74
C ASP A 61 1.92 8.43 3.07
N THR A 62 2.20 9.66 3.51
CA THR A 62 3.00 9.93 4.72
C THR A 62 2.34 9.44 6.00
N ASP A 63 1.04 9.19 6.00
CA ASP A 63 0.32 8.66 7.17
C ASP A 63 0.75 7.23 7.53
N LEU A 64 1.46 6.54 6.63
CA LEU A 64 2.04 5.21 6.86
C LEU A 64 3.43 5.25 7.52
N ILE A 65 4.08 6.42 7.61
CA ILE A 65 5.43 6.55 8.21
C ILE A 65 5.47 6.01 9.66
N PRO A 66 4.49 6.31 10.54
CA PRO A 66 4.49 5.76 11.90
C PRO A 66 4.51 4.23 11.96
N ALA A 67 3.88 3.55 11.00
CA ALA A 67 3.89 2.08 10.93
C ALA A 67 5.29 1.56 10.55
N LEU A 68 5.94 2.19 9.57
CA LEU A 68 7.32 1.88 9.18
C LEU A 68 8.29 2.07 10.35
N GLU A 69 8.18 3.19 11.07
CA GLU A 69 8.98 3.50 12.26
C GLU A 69 8.77 2.48 13.39
N PHE A 70 7.52 2.06 13.60
CA PHE A 70 7.20 1.08 14.62
C PHE A 70 7.86 -0.27 14.32
N VAL A 71 7.68 -0.79 13.10
CA VAL A 71 8.27 -2.09 12.70
C VAL A 71 9.79 -2.03 12.76
N GLN A 72 10.40 -0.98 12.20
CA GLN A 72 11.86 -0.81 12.22
C GLN A 72 12.44 -0.81 13.65
N ARG A 73 11.68 -0.30 14.63
CA ARG A 73 12.10 -0.23 16.04
C ARG A 73 11.84 -1.52 16.82
N THR A 74 10.76 -2.24 16.52
CA THR A 74 10.24 -3.32 17.38
C THR A 74 10.44 -4.73 16.82
N ALA A 75 10.46 -4.87 15.49
CA ALA A 75 10.63 -6.15 14.81
C ALA A 75 12.02 -6.19 14.18
N ALA A 76 13.05 -6.39 15.02
CA ALA A 76 14.45 -6.33 14.58
C ALA A 76 14.84 -7.34 13.49
N GLN A 77 14.07 -8.42 13.34
CA GLN A 77 14.26 -9.43 12.30
C GLN A 77 13.59 -9.07 10.98
N CYS A 78 12.68 -8.09 10.97
CA CYS A 78 11.95 -7.68 9.77
C CYS A 78 12.63 -6.48 9.12
N ARG A 79 12.92 -6.58 7.83
CA ARG A 79 13.43 -5.48 7.02
C ARG A 79 12.26 -4.65 6.47
N VAL A 80 12.33 -3.35 6.68
CA VAL A 80 11.34 -2.39 6.16
C VAL A 80 11.85 -1.79 4.85
N GLU A 81 11.04 -1.90 3.81
CA GLU A 81 11.32 -1.37 2.48
C GLU A 81 10.10 -0.67 1.90
N VAL A 82 10.32 0.12 0.85
CA VAL A 82 9.26 0.87 0.17
C VAL A 82 9.36 0.69 -1.33
N ALA A 83 8.26 0.87 -2.03
CA ALA A 83 8.23 1.03 -3.47
C ALA A 83 7.54 2.35 -3.81
N ALA A 84 8.13 3.11 -4.72
CA ALA A 84 7.68 4.46 -5.03
C ALA A 84 7.81 4.78 -6.51
N TRP A 85 6.91 5.60 -7.01
CA TRP A 85 6.92 6.01 -8.41
C TRP A 85 8.01 7.03 -8.70
N THR A 86 8.72 6.85 -9.81
CA THR A 86 9.65 7.84 -10.35
C THR A 86 9.25 8.26 -11.76
N SER A 87 9.31 9.55 -11.99
CA SER A 87 9.11 10.17 -13.30
C SER A 87 9.91 11.48 -13.37
N PRO A 88 10.11 12.06 -14.56
CA PRO A 88 10.76 13.36 -14.69
C PRO A 88 10.11 14.49 -13.87
N ARG A 89 8.84 14.34 -13.48
CA ARG A 89 8.07 15.36 -12.74
C ARG A 89 7.85 15.04 -11.26
N SER A 90 8.02 13.78 -10.87
CA SER A 90 7.71 13.33 -9.51
C SER A 90 8.65 12.24 -9.07
N ARG A 91 9.25 12.44 -7.89
CA ARG A 91 10.11 11.48 -7.22
C ARG A 91 9.94 11.64 -5.71
N SER A 92 8.83 11.14 -5.19
CA SER A 92 8.52 11.11 -3.77
C SER A 92 8.52 9.67 -3.28
N ARG A 93 9.02 9.43 -2.07
CA ARG A 93 8.97 8.13 -1.40
C ARG A 93 8.71 8.33 0.08
N LEU A 94 8.22 7.29 0.74
CA LEU A 94 8.25 7.22 2.20
C LEU A 94 9.69 7.12 2.68
N SER A 95 10.00 7.83 3.75
CA SER A 95 11.31 7.82 4.38
C SER A 95 11.17 7.97 5.87
N ILE A 96 11.96 7.20 6.61
CA ILE A 96 12.04 7.31 8.07
C ILE A 96 13.16 8.30 8.41
N PRO A 97 12.92 9.32 9.25
CA PRO A 97 13.98 10.20 9.71
C PRO A 97 15.12 9.41 10.34
N ARG A 98 16.36 9.67 9.90
CA ARG A 98 17.58 9.04 10.44
C ARG A 98 17.70 7.52 10.21
N SER A 99 16.89 6.94 9.32
CA SER A 99 17.04 5.55 8.88
C SER A 99 17.04 5.44 7.35
N SER A 100 17.95 4.63 6.81
CA SER A 100 17.99 4.33 5.38
C SER A 100 17.17 3.07 5.12
N ILE A 101 15.98 3.26 4.56
CA ILE A 101 15.16 2.15 4.04
C ILE A 101 15.37 2.01 2.53
N TRP A 102 15.43 0.76 2.05
CA TRP A 102 15.52 0.47 0.62
C TRP A 102 14.26 0.94 -0.11
N CYS A 103 14.43 1.44 -1.34
CA CYS A 103 13.30 1.85 -2.18
C CYS A 103 13.42 1.27 -3.58
N TYR A 104 12.40 0.50 -3.97
CA TYR A 104 12.17 0.10 -5.35
C TYR A 104 11.55 1.29 -6.08
N TRP A 105 12.33 1.91 -6.96
CA TRP A 105 11.79 2.93 -7.86
C TRP A 105 11.10 2.24 -9.01
N LEU A 106 9.81 2.52 -9.15
CA LEU A 106 8.97 2.01 -10.24
C LEU A 106 8.74 3.13 -11.23
N ASP A 107 8.87 2.82 -12.51
CA ASP A 107 8.56 3.76 -13.59
C ASP A 107 7.49 3.23 -14.55
N ARG A 108 7.29 3.99 -15.64
CA ARG A 108 6.29 3.67 -16.65
C ARG A 108 6.53 2.31 -17.31
N THR A 109 7.78 1.95 -17.54
CA THR A 109 8.18 0.67 -18.14
C THR A 109 7.79 -0.48 -17.23
N ASP A 110 8.05 -0.36 -15.92
CA ASP A 110 7.66 -1.38 -14.93
C ASP A 110 6.14 -1.58 -14.93
N TYR A 111 5.38 -0.48 -14.88
CA TYR A 111 3.91 -0.54 -14.92
C TYR A 111 3.39 -1.20 -16.20
N ASP A 112 3.87 -0.75 -17.37
CA ASP A 112 3.41 -1.27 -18.65
C ASP A 112 3.70 -2.77 -18.82
N SER A 113 4.75 -3.29 -18.15
CA SER A 113 5.09 -4.72 -18.19
C SER A 113 4.12 -5.64 -17.42
N VAL A 114 3.37 -5.10 -16.45
CA VAL A 114 2.46 -5.85 -15.57
C VAL A 114 1.01 -5.34 -15.58
N ALA A 115 0.71 -4.33 -16.40
CA ALA A 115 -0.60 -3.69 -16.42
C ALA A 115 -1.71 -4.69 -16.80
N ASP A 116 -2.74 -4.78 -15.94
CA ASP A 116 -3.94 -5.57 -16.20
C ASP A 116 -4.92 -4.77 -17.06
N LEU A 117 -4.98 -5.11 -18.36
CA LEU A 117 -5.87 -4.48 -19.34
C LEU A 117 -7.27 -5.12 -19.41
N THR A 118 -7.58 -6.05 -18.50
CA THR A 118 -8.87 -6.76 -18.48
C THR A 118 -10.00 -5.81 -18.05
N ASP A 119 -11.03 -5.68 -18.88
CA ASP A 119 -12.28 -5.04 -18.45
C ASP A 119 -13.10 -6.02 -17.60
N TYR A 120 -13.28 -5.71 -16.32
CA TYR A 120 -14.03 -6.53 -15.38
C TYR A 120 -15.52 -6.19 -15.32
N ASN A 121 -16.00 -5.23 -16.12
CA ASN A 121 -17.39 -4.79 -16.13
C ASN A 121 -18.24 -5.46 -17.22
N ILE A 122 -17.61 -6.12 -18.19
CA ILE A 122 -18.29 -6.96 -19.19
C ILE A 122 -18.76 -8.30 -18.63
#